data_AF-A0A3L6FPB9-F1
#
_entry.id   AF-A0A3L6FPB9-F1
#
_cell.length_a   1.000
_cell.length_b   1.000
_cell.length_c   1.000
_cell.angle_alpha   90.00
_cell.angle_beta   90.00
_cell.angle_gamma   90.00
#
_symmetry.space_group_name_H-M   'P 1'
#
loop_
_entity.id
_entity.type
_entity.pdbx_description
1 polymer ?
#
loop_
_entity_poly.entity_id
_entity_poly.type
_entity_poly.pdbx_seq_one_letter_code
_entity_poly.pdbx_strand_id
1 'polypeptide(L)'
;MDKFAALISSFRYPGPRASGLHAPLKALVEKKKSIESRKLIFTRAKQYAEEYDAQEKELVQLKREARLKGGFYVSPEAKLLFVVRTRGINAMHPKTRKILQLLRLRQIFNGVFLKVNKATINMLRRVEPYVAYG
;
A
#
# COMPACT_ATOMS: atom_id res chain seq x y z
N MET A 1 31.61 9.10 69.24
CA MET A 1 32.27 8.34 68.16
C MET A 1 31.73 8.83 66.82
N ASP A 2 31.64 10.16 66.63
CA ASP A 2 30.70 10.76 65.67
C ASP A 2 31.33 11.91 64.88
N LYS A 3 32.54 11.69 64.37
CA LYS A 3 33.17 12.60 63.39
C LYS A 3 33.67 11.88 62.13
N PHE A 4 33.78 10.56 62.16
CA PHE A 4 34.12 9.75 60.98
C PHE A 4 32.91 9.46 60.08
N ALA A 5 31.69 9.37 60.64
CA ALA A 5 30.47 9.15 59.86
C ALA A 5 30.04 10.39 59.03
N ALA A 6 30.40 11.60 59.47
CA ALA A 6 30.08 12.85 58.79
C ALA A 6 30.92 13.09 57.52
N LEU A 7 32.06 12.42 57.36
CA LEU A 7 32.90 12.53 56.17
C LEU A 7 32.52 11.54 55.07
N ILE A 8 31.66 10.56 55.39
CA ILE A 8 31.11 9.60 54.42
C ILE A 8 29.79 10.14 53.83
N SER A 9 29.10 11.07 54.51
CA SER A 9 27.86 11.67 54.00
C SER A 9 28.06 12.82 52.99
N SER A 10 29.30 13.31 52.81
CA SER A 10 29.63 14.35 51.83
C SER A 10 29.98 13.81 50.44
N PHE A 11 30.16 12.50 50.27
CA PHE A 11 30.28 11.88 48.95
C PHE A 11 28.91 11.40 48.47
N ARG A 12 28.10 12.35 48.02
CA ARG A 12 26.93 12.08 47.17
C ARG A 12 27.44 11.47 45.85
N TYR A 13 27.68 10.17 45.82
CA TYR A 13 27.82 9.45 44.55
C TYR A 13 26.47 9.55 43.83
N PRO A 14 26.41 10.17 42.64
CA PRO A 14 25.22 10.06 41.81
C PRO A 14 25.12 8.60 41.40
N GLY A 15 24.13 7.88 41.95
CA GLY A 15 23.82 6.55 41.50
C GLY A 15 23.62 6.54 39.98
N PRO A 16 23.94 5.45 39.27
CA PRO A 16 23.77 5.36 37.83
C PRO A 16 22.32 5.72 37.51
N ARG A 17 22.09 6.78 36.73
CA ARG A 17 20.76 7.11 36.23
C ARG A 17 20.24 5.90 35.47
N ALA A 18 19.23 5.22 36.01
CA ALA A 18 18.55 4.08 35.39
C ALA A 18 17.75 4.46 34.11
N SER A 19 18.17 5.50 33.39
CA SER A 19 17.53 5.96 32.15
C SER A 19 18.06 5.26 30.89
N GLY A 20 19.08 4.40 31.01
CA GLY A 20 19.72 3.72 29.86
C GLY A 20 19.21 2.31 29.52
N LEU A 21 18.50 1.62 30.43
CA LEU A 21 18.12 0.20 30.26
C LEU A 21 16.79 -0.01 29.51
N HIS A 22 15.99 1.04 29.34
CA HIS A 22 14.71 0.94 28.62
C HIS A 22 14.87 0.86 27.10
N ALA A 23 15.94 1.42 26.53
CA ALA A 23 16.19 1.38 25.09
C ALA A 23 16.55 -0.03 24.55
N PRO A 24 17.45 -0.82 25.16
CA PRO A 24 17.82 -2.14 24.64
C PRO A 24 16.69 -3.18 24.77
N LEU A 25 15.90 -3.15 25.85
CA LEU A 25 14.76 -4.06 26.03
C LEU A 25 13.63 -3.78 25.02
N LYS A 26 13.34 -2.50 24.75
CA LYS A 26 12.37 -2.09 23.71
C LYS A 26 12.81 -2.56 22.33
N ALA A 27 14.09 -2.36 21.98
CA ALA A 27 14.64 -2.82 20.71
C ALA A 27 14.58 -4.36 20.54
N LEU A 28 14.79 -5.14 21.62
CA LEU A 28 14.66 -6.60 21.57
C LEU A 28 13.19 -7.05 21.39
N VAL A 29 12.25 -6.37 22.03
CA VAL A 29 10.81 -6.63 21.86
C VAL A 29 10.35 -6.29 20.44
N GLU A 30 10.78 -5.16 19.88
CA GLU A 30 10.51 -4.77 18.50
C GLU A 30 11.10 -5.75 17.48
N LYS A 31 12.32 -6.25 17.73
CA LYS A 31 12.94 -7.30 16.91
C LYS A 31 12.11 -8.60 16.92
N LYS A 32 11.63 -9.03 18.09
CA LYS A 32 10.74 -10.21 18.18
C LYS A 32 9.43 -10.00 17.41
N LYS A 33 8.78 -8.85 17.58
CA LYS A 33 7.58 -8.46 16.83
C LYS A 33 7.82 -8.41 15.31
N SER A 34 8.99 -7.92 14.89
CA SER A 34 9.40 -7.88 13.48
C SER A 34 9.59 -9.28 12.89
N ILE A 35 10.14 -10.21 13.66
CA ILE A 35 10.31 -11.61 13.24
C ILE A 35 8.94 -12.29 13.09
N GLU A 36 8.04 -12.07 14.06
CA GLU A 36 6.67 -12.60 14.01
C GLU A 36 5.87 -12.02 12.83
N SER A 37 5.95 -10.70 12.62
CA SER A 37 5.28 -10.05 11.49
C SER A 37 5.82 -10.52 10.15
N ARG A 38 7.14 -10.75 10.04
CA ARG A 38 7.76 -11.32 8.82
C ARG A 38 7.26 -12.72 8.52
N LYS A 39 7.14 -13.60 9.52
CA LYS A 39 6.58 -14.95 9.36
C LYS A 39 5.14 -14.87 8.84
N LEU A 40 4.34 -13.98 9.40
CA LEU A 40 2.95 -13.78 9.01
C LEU A 40 2.81 -13.17 7.60
N ILE A 41 3.66 -12.21 7.21
CA ILE A 41 3.71 -11.67 5.84
C ILE A 41 4.05 -12.78 4.85
N PHE A 42 5.02 -13.64 5.17
CA PHE A 42 5.40 -14.76 4.31
C PHE A 42 4.24 -15.75 4.10
N THR A 43 3.55 -16.13 5.18
CA THR A 43 2.38 -17.02 5.08
C THR A 43 1.27 -16.40 4.24
N ARG A 44 0.97 -15.10 4.42
CA ARG A 44 -0.04 -14.39 3.61
C ARG A 44 0.34 -14.28 2.14
N ALA A 45 1.60 -13.98 1.84
CA ALA A 45 2.09 -13.89 0.47
C ALA A 45 1.94 -15.24 -0.26
N LYS A 46 2.24 -16.35 0.42
CA LYS A 46 2.01 -17.71 -0.11
C LYS A 46 0.53 -17.95 -0.40
N GLN A 47 -0.35 -17.61 0.54
CA GLN A 47 -1.80 -17.77 0.38
C GLN A 47 -2.34 -16.97 -0.82
N TYR A 48 -1.91 -15.70 -0.98
CA TYR A 48 -2.36 -14.89 -2.12
C TYR A 48 -1.85 -15.43 -3.46
N ALA A 49 -0.62 -15.95 -3.52
CA ALA A 49 -0.11 -16.56 -4.75
C ALA A 49 -0.95 -17.80 -5.16
N GLU A 50 -1.24 -18.68 -4.20
CA GLU A 50 -2.09 -19.86 -4.44
C GLU A 50 -3.52 -19.48 -4.86
N GLU A 51 -4.08 -18.41 -4.28
CA GLU A 51 -5.40 -17.87 -4.64
C GLU A 51 -5.43 -17.34 -6.09
N TYR A 52 -4.43 -16.56 -6.50
CA TYR A 52 -4.35 -16.04 -7.87
C TYR A 52 -4.17 -17.16 -8.90
N ASP A 53 -3.30 -18.14 -8.62
CA ASP A 53 -3.10 -19.29 -9.50
C ASP A 53 -4.38 -20.13 -9.67
N ALA A 54 -5.15 -20.31 -8.59
CA ALA A 54 -6.41 -21.02 -8.63
C ALA A 54 -7.45 -20.28 -9.46
N GLN A 55 -7.58 -18.96 -9.28
CA GLN A 55 -8.50 -18.10 -10.05
C GLN A 55 -8.19 -18.12 -11.54
N GLU A 56 -6.91 -18.04 -11.94
CA GLU A 56 -6.52 -18.12 -13.36
C GLU A 56 -6.87 -19.47 -13.99
N LYS A 57 -6.62 -20.57 -13.28
CA LYS A 57 -6.96 -21.92 -13.74
C LYS A 57 -8.47 -22.10 -13.89
N GLU A 58 -9.25 -21.62 -12.93
CA GLU A 58 -10.71 -21.65 -12.96
C GLU A 58 -11.25 -20.89 -14.18
N LEU A 59 -10.76 -19.67 -14.43
CA LEU A 59 -11.15 -18.88 -15.62
C LEU A 59 -10.87 -19.62 -16.94
N VAL A 60 -9.74 -20.34 -17.03
CA VAL A 60 -9.40 -21.13 -18.21
C VAL A 60 -10.30 -22.35 -18.35
N GLN A 61 -10.61 -23.04 -17.24
CA GLN A 61 -11.52 -24.18 -17.23
C GLN A 61 -12.93 -23.77 -17.69
N LEU A 62 -13.47 -22.70 -17.12
CA LEU A 62 -14.79 -22.15 -17.49
C LEU A 62 -14.87 -21.80 -18.99
N LYS A 63 -13.81 -21.19 -19.54
CA LYS A 63 -13.73 -20.90 -20.98
C LYS A 63 -13.71 -22.18 -21.84
N ARG A 64 -13.03 -23.24 -21.39
CA ARG A 64 -12.98 -24.53 -22.10
C ARG A 64 -14.33 -25.25 -22.03
N GLU A 65 -14.95 -25.29 -20.86
CA GLU A 65 -16.28 -25.90 -20.70
C GLU A 65 -17.35 -25.19 -21.53
N ALA A 66 -17.34 -23.86 -21.54
CA ALA A 66 -18.24 -23.08 -22.38
C ALA A 66 -18.06 -23.47 -23.86
N ARG A 67 -16.82 -23.53 -24.35
CA ARG A 67 -16.51 -23.96 -25.72
C ARG A 67 -16.96 -25.38 -26.02
N LEU A 68 -16.76 -26.33 -25.10
CA LEU A 68 -17.21 -27.72 -25.26
C LEU A 68 -18.73 -27.85 -25.33
N LYS A 69 -19.45 -27.06 -24.52
CA LYS A 69 -20.92 -27.00 -24.51
C LYS A 69 -21.50 -26.17 -25.67
N GLY A 70 -20.65 -25.60 -26.53
CA GLY A 70 -21.07 -24.71 -27.63
C GLY A 70 -21.54 -23.32 -27.18
N GLY A 71 -21.27 -22.94 -25.93
CA GLY A 71 -21.60 -21.63 -25.35
C GLY A 71 -20.40 -20.68 -25.24
N PHE A 72 -20.65 -19.46 -24.76
CA PHE A 72 -19.63 -18.42 -24.58
C PHE A 72 -19.50 -18.02 -23.11
N TYR A 73 -18.26 -17.93 -22.61
CA TYR A 73 -17.97 -17.38 -21.30
C TYR A 73 -17.64 -15.89 -21.41
N VAL A 74 -18.45 -15.04 -20.79
CA VAL A 74 -18.22 -13.59 -20.72
C VAL A 74 -17.47 -13.28 -19.42
N SER A 75 -16.26 -12.74 -19.55
CA SER A 75 -15.45 -12.34 -18.39
C SER A 75 -16.10 -11.16 -17.66
N PRO A 76 -16.05 -11.12 -16.32
CA PRO A 76 -16.51 -9.96 -15.57
C PRO A 76 -15.74 -8.69 -15.97
N GLU A 77 -16.40 -7.54 -15.89
CA GLU A 77 -15.76 -6.24 -16.12
C GLU A 77 -14.65 -5.99 -15.08
N ALA A 78 -13.58 -5.33 -15.53
CA ALA A 78 -12.47 -4.96 -14.66
C ALA A 78 -12.95 -4.01 -13.56
N LYS A 79 -12.61 -4.31 -12.30
CA LYS A 79 -13.01 -3.50 -11.13
C LYS A 79 -12.03 -2.36 -10.83
N LEU A 80 -10.84 -2.40 -11.41
CA LEU A 80 -9.76 -1.45 -11.22
C LEU A 80 -9.24 -0.97 -12.57
N LEU A 81 -8.85 0.30 -12.63
CA LEU A 81 -8.18 0.92 -13.77
C LEU A 81 -6.89 1.55 -13.29
N PHE A 82 -5.85 1.45 -14.11
CA PHE A 82 -4.64 2.24 -13.95
C PHE A 82 -4.68 3.41 -14.92
N VAL A 83 -4.65 4.63 -14.39
CA VAL A 83 -4.76 5.86 -15.20
C VAL A 83 -3.46 6.62 -15.16
N VAL A 84 -2.89 6.91 -16.32
CA VAL A 84 -1.64 7.65 -16.49
C VAL A 84 -1.90 8.94 -17.26
N ARG A 85 -1.32 10.04 -16.79
CA ARG A 85 -1.35 11.31 -17.52
C ARG A 85 -0.31 11.34 -18.62
N THR A 86 -0.75 11.55 -19.86
CA THR A 86 0.13 11.56 -21.05
C THR A 86 0.52 12.98 -21.49
N ARG A 87 -0.31 13.98 -21.19
CA ARG A 87 -0.12 15.38 -21.64
C ARG A 87 0.39 16.29 -20.52
N GLY A 88 1.17 17.31 -20.90
CA GLY A 88 1.66 18.37 -20.02
C GLY A 88 0.58 19.30 -19.47
N ILE A 89 0.99 20.40 -18.83
CA ILE A 89 0.09 21.34 -18.12
C ILE A 89 -0.44 22.45 -19.04
N ASN A 90 0.27 22.74 -20.13
CA ASN A 90 -0.01 23.87 -21.01
C ASN A 90 -1.23 23.60 -21.91
N ALA A 91 -1.96 24.68 -22.26
CA ALA A 91 -3.11 24.66 -23.17
C ALA A 91 -4.27 23.70 -22.78
N MET A 92 -4.57 23.59 -21.48
CA MET A 92 -5.70 22.78 -20.99
C MET A 92 -6.88 23.65 -20.53
N HIS A 93 -8.08 23.28 -20.96
CA HIS A 93 -9.34 23.89 -20.50
C HIS A 93 -9.47 23.78 -18.97
N PRO A 94 -9.95 24.83 -18.26
CA PRO A 94 -10.00 24.87 -16.80
C PRO A 94 -10.79 23.72 -16.18
N LYS A 95 -11.89 23.27 -16.81
CA LYS A 95 -12.66 22.10 -16.35
C LYS A 95 -11.83 20.81 -16.37
N THR A 96 -11.11 20.55 -17.46
CA THR A 96 -10.25 19.37 -17.61
C THR A 96 -9.10 19.38 -16.61
N ARG A 97 -8.48 20.54 -16.40
CA ARG A 97 -7.44 20.74 -15.39
C ARG A 97 -7.95 20.40 -13.99
N LYS A 98 -9.18 20.80 -13.65
CA LYS A 98 -9.77 20.51 -12.35
C LYS A 98 -10.07 19.01 -12.18
N ILE A 99 -10.56 18.33 -13.22
CA ILE A 99 -10.80 16.88 -13.18
C ILE A 99 -9.49 16.12 -12.94
N LEU A 100 -8.40 16.47 -13.64
CA LEU A 100 -7.10 15.84 -13.42
C LEU A 100 -6.55 16.08 -12.01
N GLN A 101 -6.78 17.27 -11.45
CA GLN A 101 -6.43 17.54 -10.06
C GLN A 101 -7.21 16.68 -9.06
N LEU A 102 -8.51 16.45 -9.29
CA LEU A 102 -9.34 15.58 -8.45
C LEU A 102 -8.87 14.12 -8.49
N LEU A 103 -8.42 13.65 -9.67
CA LEU A 103 -7.82 12.32 -9.83
C LEU A 103 -6.39 12.23 -9.29
N ARG A 104 -5.82 13.33 -8.79
CA ARG A 104 -4.43 13.46 -8.30
C ARG A 104 -3.36 13.36 -9.41
N LEU A 105 -3.74 13.53 -10.67
CA LEU A 105 -2.86 13.50 -11.84
C LEU A 105 -2.28 14.89 -12.16
N ARG A 106 -1.42 15.40 -11.27
CA ARG A 106 -0.88 16.78 -11.36
C ARG A 106 0.28 16.93 -12.34
N GLN A 107 1.18 15.94 -12.38
CA GLN A 107 2.37 15.92 -13.23
C GLN A 107 2.19 14.95 -14.40
N ILE A 108 3.00 15.15 -15.45
CA ILE A 108 3.09 14.21 -16.57
C ILE A 108 3.66 12.86 -16.09
N PHE A 109 3.21 11.75 -16.68
CA PHE A 109 3.59 10.38 -16.32
C PHE A 109 3.24 9.94 -14.89
N ASN A 110 2.47 10.73 -14.13
CA ASN A 110 1.88 10.24 -12.90
C ASN A 110 0.79 9.21 -13.20
N GLY A 111 0.80 8.12 -12.45
CA GLY A 111 -0.18 7.05 -12.50
C GLY A 111 -0.95 6.92 -11.20
N VAL A 112 -2.26 6.69 -11.27
CA VAL A 112 -3.12 6.44 -10.10
C VAL A 112 -4.04 5.25 -10.38
N PHE A 113 -4.15 4.33 -9.42
CA PHE A 113 -5.16 3.29 -9.44
C PHE A 113 -6.53 3.86 -9.04
N LEU A 114 -7.53 3.63 -9.87
CA LEU A 114 -8.91 4.02 -9.63
C LEU A 114 -9.80 2.78 -9.60
N LYS A 115 -10.74 2.75 -8.64
CA LYS A 115 -11.85 1.81 -8.66
C LYS A 115 -12.84 2.21 -9.76
N VAL A 116 -13.32 1.22 -10.51
CA VAL A 116 -14.32 1.44 -11.55
C VAL A 116 -15.67 1.73 -10.90
N ASN A 117 -16.20 2.91 -11.20
CA ASN A 117 -17.52 3.38 -10.80
C ASN A 117 -18.10 4.20 -11.96
N LYS A 118 -19.43 4.29 -12.05
CA LYS A 118 -20.12 5.08 -13.07
C LYS A 118 -19.63 6.53 -13.11
N ALA A 119 -19.38 7.12 -11.93
CA ALA A 119 -18.82 8.46 -11.82
C ALA A 119 -17.38 8.57 -12.34
N THR A 120 -16.50 7.60 -12.02
CA THR A 120 -15.10 7.64 -12.45
C THR A 120 -14.98 7.47 -13.95
N ILE A 121 -15.76 6.59 -14.56
CA ILE A 121 -15.84 6.43 -16.03
C ILE A 121 -16.29 7.74 -16.69
N ASN A 122 -17.34 8.38 -16.18
CA ASN A 122 -17.81 9.65 -16.74
C ASN A 122 -16.76 10.78 -16.61
N MET A 123 -15.98 10.79 -15.54
CA MET A 123 -14.85 11.73 -15.40
C MET A 123 -13.75 11.42 -16.40
N LEU A 124 -13.40 10.14 -16.58
CA LEU A 124 -12.37 9.68 -17.53
C LEU A 124 -12.73 10.01 -18.98
N ARG A 125 -13.98 9.78 -19.40
CA ARG A 125 -14.47 10.16 -20.74
C ARG A 125 -14.28 11.65 -21.07
N ARG A 126 -14.37 12.53 -20.06
CA ARG A 126 -14.15 13.98 -20.25
C ARG A 126 -12.68 14.36 -20.40
N VAL A 127 -11.76 13.52 -19.92
CA VAL A 127 -10.31 13.79 -19.91
C VAL A 127 -9.52 12.80 -20.78
N GLU A 128 -10.21 11.93 -21.50
CA GLU A 128 -9.67 10.90 -22.41
C GLU A 128 -8.52 11.37 -23.30
N PRO A 129 -8.53 12.55 -23.94
CA PRO A 129 -7.38 12.99 -24.76
C PRO A 129 -6.10 13.33 -23.97
N TYR A 130 -6.16 13.36 -22.63
CA TYR A 130 -5.04 13.74 -21.76
C TYR A 130 -4.55 12.60 -20.86
N VAL A 131 -5.25 11.47 -20.86
CA VAL A 131 -4.93 10.31 -20.02
C VAL A 131 -4.99 9.03 -20.85
N ALA A 132 -4.11 8.09 -20.54
CA ALA A 132 -4.24 6.71 -20.96
C ALA A 132 -4.74 5.90 -19.76
N TYR A 133 -5.66 4.97 -19.97
CA TYR A 133 -6.11 4.06 -18.93
C TYR A 133 -6.35 2.66 -19.46
N GLY A 134 -6.19 1.67 -18.59
CA GLY A 134 -6.40 0.25 -18.86
C GLY A 134 -6.37 -0.57 -17.58
#